data_AF-A0A9W7LIX0-F1
#
_entry.id   AF-A0A9W7LIX0-F1
#
_cell.length_a   1.000
_cell.length_b   1.000
_cell.length_c   1.000
_cell.angle_alpha   90.00
_cell.angle_beta   90.00
_cell.angle_gamma   90.00
#
_symmetry.space_group_name_H-M   'P 1'
#
loop_
_entity.id
_entity.type
_entity.pdbx_description
1 polymer ?
#
loop_
_entity_poly.entity_id
_entity_poly.type
_entity_poly.pdbx_seq_one_letter_code
_entity_poly.pdbx_strand_id
1 'polypeptide(L)'
;MASTSGSGMYESQSTTKPPFFNGDNYPFWKNRMRLFIKSNDYLVWDVIEDGPYIPLKQDSEGKMVLTKKVEMSEEERRKIQINDKALHMLFCSFGSDIYSKVSSIESAKEVWDTLETTYEGTNDVKETKI
;
A
#
# COMPACT_ATOMS: atom_id res chain seq x y z
N MET A 1 -6.44 47.42 -3.68
CA MET A 1 -5.67 47.00 -2.49
C MET A 1 -6.65 46.94 -1.33
N ALA A 2 -6.80 45.88 -0.55
CA ALA A 2 -5.84 44.85 -0.18
C ALA A 2 -6.42 43.44 -0.36
N SER A 3 -5.53 42.54 -0.75
CA SER A 3 -5.64 41.09 -0.59
C SER A 3 -5.50 40.74 0.89
N THR A 4 -6.25 39.76 1.36
CA THR A 4 -5.84 38.92 2.49
C THR A 4 -6.06 37.46 2.10
N SER A 5 -4.99 36.89 1.56
CA SER A 5 -4.73 35.46 1.52
C SER A 5 -4.56 34.92 2.93
N GLY A 6 -4.89 33.63 3.11
CA GLY A 6 -4.31 32.81 4.18
C GLY A 6 -5.31 32.23 5.16
N SER A 7 -6.27 31.43 4.70
CA SER A 7 -6.88 30.42 5.56
C SER A 7 -5.93 29.23 5.68
N GLY A 8 -4.90 29.38 6.51
CA GLY A 8 -4.18 28.24 7.08
C GLY A 8 -5.10 27.53 8.05
N MET A 9 -6.00 26.69 7.55
CA MET A 9 -6.80 25.82 8.41
C MET A 9 -5.91 24.70 8.92
N TYR A 10 -5.69 24.68 10.23
CA TYR A 10 -5.23 23.50 10.94
C TYR A 10 -6.36 22.46 10.85
N GLU A 11 -6.40 21.72 9.74
CA GLU A 11 -7.41 20.69 9.56
C GLU A 11 -7.08 19.56 10.54
N SER A 12 -7.87 19.44 11.63
CA SER A 12 -7.80 18.28 12.51
C SER A 12 -8.20 17.07 11.69
N GLN A 13 -7.21 16.27 11.28
CA GLN A 13 -7.45 15.10 10.45
C GLN A 13 -8.03 13.95 11.27
N SER A 14 -8.85 13.15 10.61
CA SER A 14 -9.46 11.98 11.22
C SER A 14 -8.39 10.96 11.62
N THR A 15 -8.51 10.41 12.83
CA THR A 15 -7.70 9.27 13.29
C THR A 15 -8.23 7.92 12.78
N THR A 16 -9.42 7.90 12.19
CA THR A 16 -10.14 6.69 11.75
C THR A 16 -10.20 6.54 10.24
N LYS A 17 -10.00 7.62 9.48
CA LYS A 17 -9.98 7.59 8.01
C LYS A 17 -8.55 7.68 7.50
N PRO A 18 -8.20 6.93 6.43
CA PRO A 18 -6.90 7.07 5.82
C PRO A 18 -6.70 8.48 5.24
N PRO A 19 -5.45 8.99 5.21
CA PRO A 19 -5.14 10.29 4.62
C PRO A 19 -5.43 10.27 3.12
N PHE A 20 -6.20 11.25 2.62
CA PHE A 20 -6.55 11.32 1.21
C PHE A 20 -5.34 11.66 0.32
N PHE A 21 -5.27 11.05 -0.87
CA PHE A 21 -4.25 11.28 -1.87
C PHE A 21 -4.86 11.57 -3.24
N ASN A 22 -4.56 12.75 -3.76
CA ASN A 22 -4.95 13.20 -5.10
C ASN A 22 -3.78 13.24 -6.10
N GLY A 23 -2.57 12.81 -5.69
CA GLY A 23 -1.35 12.93 -6.48
C GLY A 23 -0.41 14.06 -6.04
N ASP A 24 -0.86 14.97 -5.17
CA ASP A 24 -0.02 16.08 -4.69
C ASP A 24 0.68 15.75 -3.37
N ASN A 25 1.87 16.34 -3.18
CA ASN A 25 2.66 16.26 -1.94
C ASN A 25 2.84 14.81 -1.43
N TYR A 26 3.29 13.93 -2.32
CA TYR A 26 3.48 12.50 -2.02
C TYR A 26 4.31 12.22 -0.76
N PRO A 27 5.46 12.89 -0.49
CA PRO A 27 6.23 12.63 0.74
C PRO A 27 5.43 12.85 2.03
N PHE A 28 4.55 13.85 2.04
CA PHE A 28 3.66 14.12 3.16
C PHE A 28 2.59 13.04 3.31
N TRP A 29 1.93 12.69 2.20
CA TRP A 29 0.92 11.62 2.20
C TRP A 29 1.53 10.28 2.61
N LYS A 30 2.67 9.89 2.03
CA LYS A 30 3.40 8.64 2.29
C LYS A 30 3.69 8.48 3.78
N ASN A 31 4.26 9.50 4.42
CA ASN A 31 4.56 9.45 5.85
C ASN A 31 3.29 9.29 6.70
N ARG A 32 2.21 10.02 6.36
CA ARG A 32 0.93 9.90 7.08
C ARG A 32 0.27 8.55 6.88
N MET A 33 0.29 8.01 5.67
CA MET A 33 -0.31 6.74 5.34
C MET A 33 0.41 5.60 6.06
N ARG A 34 1.75 5.63 6.06
CA ARG A 34 2.58 4.70 6.84
C ARG A 34 2.21 4.71 8.32
N LEU A 35 2.11 5.90 8.93
CA LEU A 35 1.74 6.02 10.34
C LEU A 35 0.31 5.52 10.60
N PHE A 36 -0.65 5.86 9.74
CA PHE A 36 -2.03 5.42 9.84
C PHE A 36 -2.16 3.88 9.80
N ILE A 37 -1.45 3.23 8.89
CA ILE A 37 -1.45 1.77 8.77
C ILE A 37 -0.83 1.14 10.01
N LYS A 38 0.38 1.58 10.41
CA LYS A 38 1.08 1.07 11.60
C LYS A 38 0.29 1.24 12.89
N SER A 39 -0.45 2.34 13.05
CA SER A 39 -1.28 2.58 14.23
C SER A 39 -2.54 1.72 14.27
N ASN A 40 -3.03 1.25 13.12
CA ASN A 40 -4.21 0.40 13.03
C ASN A 40 -3.87 -1.08 13.12
N ASP A 41 -2.84 -1.52 12.40
CA ASP A 41 -2.41 -2.92 12.37
C ASP A 41 -0.99 -3.03 11.79
N TYR A 42 -0.04 -3.46 12.61
CA TYR A 42 1.35 -3.56 12.19
C TYR A 42 1.56 -4.67 11.15
N LEU A 43 0.79 -5.76 11.20
CA LEU A 43 0.91 -6.86 10.24
C LEU A 43 0.51 -6.42 8.82
N VAL A 44 -0.39 -5.45 8.71
CA VAL A 44 -0.77 -4.84 7.43
C VAL A 44 0.41 -4.09 6.82
N TRP A 45 1.19 -3.39 7.66
CA TRP A 45 2.40 -2.72 7.20
C TRP A 45 3.48 -3.72 6.76
N ASP A 46 3.67 -4.81 7.51
CA ASP A 46 4.62 -5.86 7.14
C ASP A 46 4.31 -6.44 5.75
N VAL A 47 3.03 -6.67 5.42
CA VAL A 47 2.62 -7.12 4.08
C VAL A 47 2.91 -6.09 2.97
N ILE A 48 2.87 -4.80 3.29
CA ILE A 48 3.23 -3.74 2.32
C ILE A 48 4.74 -3.70 2.09
N GLU A 49 5.56 -3.86 3.13
CA GLU A 49 7.02 -3.87 3.00
C GLU A 49 7.53 -5.17 2.35
N ASP A 50 7.12 -6.32 2.88
CA ASP A 50 7.69 -7.64 2.57
C ASP A 50 6.92 -8.39 1.47
N GLY A 51 5.65 -8.03 1.26
CA GLY A 51 4.76 -8.66 0.29
C GLY A 51 3.74 -9.61 0.91
N PRO A 52 2.73 -10.02 0.14
CA PRO A 52 1.66 -10.89 0.62
C PRO A 52 2.14 -12.31 0.88
N TYR A 53 1.45 -12.99 1.77
CA TYR A 53 1.64 -14.43 1.97
C TYR A 53 1.23 -15.22 0.73
N ILE A 54 2.14 -16.06 0.23
CA ILE A 54 1.88 -16.99 -0.89
C ILE A 54 1.67 -18.39 -0.31
N PRO A 55 0.45 -18.96 -0.40
CA PRO A 55 0.17 -20.27 0.15
C PRO A 55 0.77 -21.36 -0.75
N LEU A 56 1.83 -22.00 -0.27
CA LEU A 56 2.54 -23.08 -0.97
C LEU A 56 2.47 -24.36 -0.15
N LYS A 57 2.29 -25.49 -0.84
CA LYS A 57 2.37 -26.84 -0.28
C LYS A 57 3.25 -27.74 -1.15
N GLN A 58 3.79 -28.79 -0.55
CA GLN A 58 4.54 -29.81 -1.26
C GLN A 58 3.58 -30.84 -1.89
N ASP A 59 3.74 -31.12 -3.17
CA ASP A 59 2.98 -32.18 -3.84
C ASP A 59 3.59 -33.58 -3.60
N SER A 60 2.99 -34.61 -4.19
CA SER A 60 3.44 -36.01 -4.09
C SER A 60 4.83 -36.26 -4.66
N GLU A 61 5.33 -35.37 -5.53
CA GLU A 61 6.64 -35.45 -6.17
C GLU A 61 7.70 -34.60 -5.43
N GLY A 62 7.29 -33.91 -4.37
CA GLY A 62 8.16 -33.08 -3.55
C GLY A 62 8.31 -31.64 -4.04
N LYS A 63 7.52 -31.20 -5.02
CA LYS A 63 7.57 -29.85 -5.58
C LYS A 63 6.63 -28.91 -4.82
N MET A 64 7.07 -27.66 -4.61
CA MET A 64 6.22 -26.60 -4.06
C MET A 64 5.21 -26.11 -5.11
N VAL A 65 3.92 -26.21 -4.80
CA VAL A 65 2.79 -25.79 -5.64
C VAL A 65 1.83 -24.92 -4.84
N LEU A 66 1.08 -24.06 -5.51
CA LEU A 66 0.06 -23.23 -4.86
C LEU A 66 -0.99 -24.11 -4.16
N THR A 67 -1.26 -23.81 -2.89
CA THR A 67 -2.34 -24.45 -2.14
C THR A 67 -3.68 -24.06 -2.74
N LYS A 68 -4.55 -25.04 -3.01
CA LYS A 68 -5.90 -24.76 -3.50
C LYS A 68 -6.70 -24.09 -2.38
N LYS A 69 -7.55 -23.10 -2.70
CA LYS A 69 -8.38 -22.38 -1.71
C LYS A 69 -9.18 -23.29 -0.77
N VAL A 70 -9.66 -24.43 -1.28
CA VAL A 70 -10.42 -25.43 -0.51
C VAL A 70 -9.59 -26.17 0.54
N GLU A 71 -8.28 -26.22 0.38
CA GLU A 71 -7.34 -26.91 1.28
C GLU A 71 -6.64 -25.95 2.25
N MET A 72 -6.84 -24.64 2.08
CA MET A 72 -6.20 -23.63 2.91
C MET A 72 -6.76 -23.64 4.33
N SER A 73 -5.86 -23.73 5.30
CA SER A 73 -6.15 -23.58 6.72
C SER A 73 -6.69 -22.19 7.05
N GLU A 74 -7.34 -22.06 8.20
CA GLU A 74 -7.83 -20.76 8.68
C GLU A 74 -6.68 -19.76 8.89
N GLU A 75 -5.52 -20.22 9.35
CA GLU A 75 -4.34 -19.39 9.53
C GLU A 75 -3.80 -18.85 8.20
N GLU A 76 -3.72 -19.70 7.17
CA GLU A 76 -3.31 -19.25 5.83
C GLU A 76 -4.31 -18.25 5.24
N ARG A 77 -5.61 -18.47 5.44
CA ARG A 77 -6.66 -17.53 5.01
C ARG A 77 -6.53 -16.18 5.72
N ARG A 78 -6.25 -16.18 7.03
CA ARG A 78 -5.98 -14.94 7.80
C ARG A 78 -4.77 -14.20 7.23
N LYS A 79 -3.69 -14.90 6.87
CA LYS A 79 -2.51 -14.28 6.25
C LYS A 79 -2.82 -13.64 4.89
N ILE A 80 -3.62 -14.30 4.05
CA ILE A 80 -4.10 -13.70 2.78
C ILE A 80 -4.93 -12.44 3.05
N GLN A 81 -5.84 -12.52 4.02
CA GLN A 81 -6.75 -11.41 4.35
C GLN A 81 -6.01 -10.13 4.76
N ILE A 82 -4.79 -10.24 5.29
CA ILE A 82 -3.97 -9.07 5.64
C ILE A 82 -3.63 -8.25 4.39
N ASN A 83 -3.37 -8.88 3.24
CA ASN A 83 -3.16 -8.18 1.98
C ASN A 83 -4.44 -7.47 1.51
N ASP A 84 -5.59 -8.13 1.60
CA ASP A 84 -6.88 -7.52 1.23
C ASP A 84 -7.17 -6.29 2.12
N LYS A 85 -6.84 -6.37 3.41
CA LYS A 85 -6.94 -5.24 4.35
C LYS A 85 -5.98 -4.11 3.97
N ALA A 86 -4.75 -4.43 3.58
CA ALA A 86 -3.77 -3.46 3.11
C ALA A 86 -4.26 -2.73 1.85
N LEU A 87 -4.73 -3.47 0.84
CA LEU A 87 -5.33 -2.92 -0.37
C LEU A 87 -6.53 -2.03 -0.05
N HIS A 88 -7.42 -2.48 0.84
CA HIS A 88 -8.58 -1.70 1.25
C HIS A 88 -8.18 -0.36 1.88
N MET A 89 -7.20 -0.36 2.79
CA MET A 89 -6.70 0.87 3.42
C MET A 89 -6.09 1.81 2.38
N LEU A 90 -5.25 1.29 1.47
CA LEU A 90 -4.64 2.06 0.38
C LEU A 90 -5.71 2.64 -0.56
N PHE A 91 -6.62 1.83 -1.08
CA PHE A 91 -7.62 2.26 -2.03
C PHE A 91 -8.63 3.26 -1.44
N CYS A 92 -9.00 3.12 -0.17
CA CYS A 92 -9.84 4.11 0.52
C CYS A 92 -9.15 5.48 0.68
N SER A 93 -7.83 5.53 0.53
CA SER A 93 -7.05 6.76 0.60
C SER A 93 -6.96 7.49 -0.74
N PHE A 94 -7.25 6.83 -1.86
CA PHE A 94 -6.99 7.34 -3.20
C PHE A 94 -8.16 8.13 -3.78
N GLY A 95 -7.85 9.25 -4.44
CA GLY A 95 -8.75 9.87 -5.40
C GLY A 95 -8.91 9.01 -6.66
N SER A 96 -9.97 9.26 -7.43
CA SER A 96 -10.36 8.46 -8.60
C SER A 96 -9.22 8.26 -9.61
N ASP A 97 -8.43 9.31 -9.88
CA ASP A 97 -7.34 9.26 -10.84
C ASP A 97 -6.23 8.30 -10.39
N ILE A 98 -5.86 8.34 -9.11
CA ILE A 98 -4.86 7.44 -8.54
C ILE A 98 -5.40 6.02 -8.52
N TYR A 99 -6.62 5.84 -8.01
CA TYR A 99 -7.28 4.55 -7.95
C TYR A 99 -7.30 3.85 -9.32
N SER A 100 -7.70 4.57 -10.38
CA SER A 100 -7.78 4.01 -11.74
C SER A 100 -6.46 3.46 -12.29
N LYS A 101 -5.31 4.00 -11.83
CA LYS A 101 -3.98 3.56 -12.28
C LYS A 101 -3.54 2.26 -11.62
N VAL A 102 -3.96 2.02 -10.37
CA VAL A 102 -3.47 0.90 -9.55
C VAL A 102 -4.55 -0.13 -9.22
N SER A 103 -5.80 0.08 -9.63
CA SER A 103 -6.95 -0.78 -9.25
C SER A 103 -6.87 -2.21 -9.77
N SER A 104 -5.99 -2.51 -10.73
CA SER A 104 -5.77 -3.86 -11.24
C SER A 104 -4.68 -4.64 -10.49
N ILE A 105 -3.95 -3.99 -9.59
CA ILE A 105 -2.86 -4.60 -8.83
C ILE A 105 -3.44 -5.36 -7.62
N GLU A 106 -3.04 -6.62 -7.46
CA GLU A 106 -3.56 -7.52 -6.41
C GLU A 106 -2.66 -7.58 -5.16
N SER A 107 -1.47 -7.00 -5.21
CA SER A 107 -0.51 -6.95 -4.10
C SER A 107 -0.43 -5.53 -3.54
N ALA A 108 -0.68 -5.37 -2.23
CA ALA A 108 -0.56 -4.06 -1.59
C ALA A 108 0.87 -3.52 -1.64
N LYS A 109 1.87 -4.41 -1.60
CA LYS A 109 3.27 -4.07 -1.84
C LYS A 109 3.47 -3.48 -3.23
N GLU A 110 2.94 -4.13 -4.27
CA GLU A 110 3.10 -3.65 -5.65
C GLU A 110 2.38 -2.31 -5.87
N VAL A 111 1.21 -2.09 -5.24
CA VAL A 111 0.57 -0.76 -5.22
C VAL A 111 1.49 0.28 -4.59
N TRP A 112 2.08 -0.02 -3.42
CA TRP A 112 2.98 0.89 -2.72
C TRP A 112 4.25 1.20 -3.53
N ASP A 113 4.93 0.17 -4.03
CA ASP A 113 6.14 0.25 -4.84
C ASP A 113 5.88 1.04 -6.15
N THR A 114 4.69 0.86 -6.76
CA THR A 114 4.26 1.63 -7.94
C THR A 114 4.12 3.11 -7.62
N LEU A 115 3.55 3.46 -6.46
CA LEU A 115 3.44 4.85 -6.03
C LEU A 115 4.82 5.45 -5.73
N GLU A 116 5.69 4.73 -5.03
CA GLU A 116 7.06 5.20 -4.77
C GLU A 116 7.79 5.48 -6.08
N THR A 117 7.73 4.54 -7.02
CA THR A 117 8.34 4.69 -8.35
C THR A 117 7.76 5.88 -9.13
N THR A 118 6.44 6.07 -9.08
CA THR A 118 5.75 7.12 -9.84
C THR A 118 6.01 8.52 -9.30
N TYR A 119 6.08 8.67 -7.97
CA TYR A 119 6.09 9.99 -7.31
C TYR A 119 7.44 10.39 -6.71
N GLU A 120 8.33 9.46 -6.40
CA GLU A 120 9.72 9.73 -5.99
C GLU A 120 10.73 9.53 -7.14
N GLY A 121 10.31 8.83 -8.20
CA GLY A 121 11.16 8.44 -9.32
C GLY A 121 12.02 7.21 -9.00
N THR A 122 12.44 6.47 -10.04
CA THR A 122 13.45 5.42 -9.90
C THR A 122 14.80 6.06 -9.56
N ASN A 123 15.41 5.69 -8.43
CA ASN A 123 16.79 6.08 -8.11
C ASN A 123 17.85 5.41 -9.02
N ASP A 124 17.46 4.64 -10.03
CA ASP A 124 18.35 3.85 -10.92
C ASP A 124 19.00 4.64 -12.07
N VAL A 125 19.39 5.89 -11.85
CA VAL A 125 20.33 6.60 -12.75
C VAL A 125 21.39 7.34 -11.95
N LYS A 126 22.08 6.64 -11.05
CA LYS A 126 23.36 7.10 -10.49
C LYS A 126 24.26 5.90 -10.22
N GLU A 127 24.95 5.42 -11.26
CA GLU A 127 26.32 4.89 -11.26
C GLU A 127 26.59 4.17 -12.59
N THR A 128 26.59 4.89 -13.71
CA THR A 128 27.49 4.51 -14.81
C THR A 128 28.67 5.46 -14.70
N LYS A 129 29.68 5.02 -13.93
CA LYS A 129 30.99 5.66 -13.89
C LYS A 129 31.58 5.60 -15.31
N ILE A 130 31.92 6.79 -15.83
CA ILE A 130 32.93 6.96 -16.88
C ILE A 130 34.27 7.11 -16.17
#